data_AF-A0A850MNS0-F1
#
_entry.id   AF-A0A850MNS0-F1
#
_cell.length_a   1.000
_cell.length_b   1.000
_cell.length_c   1.000
_cell.angle_alpha   90.00
_cell.angle_beta   90.00
_cell.angle_gamma   90.00
#
_symmetry.space_group_name_H-M   'P 1'
#
loop_
_entity.id
_entity.type
_entity.pdbx_description
1 polymer ?
#
loop_
_entity_poly.entity_id
_entity_poly.type
_entity_poly.pdbx_seq_one_letter_code
_entity_poly.pdbx_strand_id
1 'polypeptide(L)'
;MIYTKFQEMIGTKYPIIQAGMGPYSTTELSIAVAKAGALGLISTIGMAGGTASSATPERAQEVFGRGRPKDIVKRVIQYVYDNLNDAPDAVFGMNT
;
A
#
# COMPACT_ATOMS: atom_id res chain seq x y z
N MET A 1 21.89 13.71 -6.17
CA MET A 1 20.84 12.90 -5.49
C MET A 1 21.03 13.05 -4.00
N ILE A 2 19.95 13.13 -3.21
CA ILE A 2 20.02 13.18 -1.75
C ILE A 2 20.11 11.75 -1.21
N TYR A 3 21.01 11.52 -0.26
CA TYR A 3 21.16 10.24 0.45
C TYR A 3 20.90 10.44 1.95
N THR A 4 20.08 9.61 2.55
CA THR A 4 19.72 9.72 3.98
C THR A 4 19.70 8.36 4.68
N LYS A 5 19.74 8.36 6.02
CA LYS A 5 19.60 7.16 6.85
C LYS A 5 18.34 6.34 6.56
N PHE A 6 17.28 6.96 6.05
CA PHE A 6 16.05 6.26 5.68
C PHE A 6 16.33 5.15 4.65
N GLN A 7 17.16 5.44 3.65
CA GLN A 7 17.49 4.48 2.61
C GLN A 7 18.30 3.30 3.16
N GLU A 8 19.24 3.57 4.08
CA GLU A 8 20.02 2.55 4.78
C GLU A 8 19.13 1.62 5.62
N MET A 9 18.13 2.18 6.30
CA MET A 9 17.25 1.43 7.19
C MET A 9 16.20 0.61 6.44
N ILE A 10 15.66 1.15 5.34
CA ILE A 10 14.51 0.58 4.64
C ILE A 10 14.91 -0.17 3.37
N GLY A 11 16.07 0.14 2.77
CA GLY A 11 16.54 -0.47 1.54
C GLY A 11 15.96 0.16 0.26
N THR A 12 15.70 1.47 0.26
CA THR A 12 15.15 2.17 -0.93
C THR A 12 16.21 2.94 -1.71
N LYS A 13 15.98 3.10 -3.02
CA LYS A 13 16.80 3.93 -3.91
C LYS A 13 16.61 5.43 -3.65
N TYR A 14 15.39 5.84 -3.30
CA TYR A 14 15.06 7.24 -3.03
C TYR A 14 14.54 7.40 -1.59
N PRO A 15 14.86 8.51 -0.91
CA PRO A 15 14.35 8.80 0.44
C PRO A 15 12.92 9.36 0.37
N ILE A 16 12.02 8.64 -0.29
CA ILE A 16 10.65 9.05 -0.57
C ILE A 16 9.70 7.98 -0.05
N ILE A 17 8.63 8.42 0.60
CA ILE A 17 7.53 7.58 1.07
C ILE A 17 6.24 8.10 0.42
N GLN A 18 5.48 7.21 -0.20
CA GLN A 18 4.10 7.50 -0.54
C GLN A 18 3.22 7.21 0.67
N ALA A 19 2.64 8.25 1.26
CA ALA A 19 1.79 8.12 2.46
C ALA A 19 0.50 7.33 2.16
N GLY A 20 -0.01 6.56 3.11
CA GLY A 20 -1.34 5.95 3.00
C GLY A 20 -2.41 7.02 2.80
N MET A 21 -3.31 6.81 1.82
CA MET A 21 -4.36 7.77 1.46
C MET A 21 -5.74 7.18 1.67
N GLY A 22 -6.04 6.77 2.90
CA GLY A 22 -7.39 6.33 3.26
C GLY A 22 -8.40 7.44 2.98
N PRO A 23 -9.60 7.13 2.44
CA PRO A 23 -10.18 5.79 2.23
C PRO A 23 -9.87 5.17 0.85
N TYR A 24 -9.00 5.78 0.05
CA TYR A 24 -8.66 5.31 -1.29
C TYR A 24 -7.78 4.06 -1.25
N SER A 25 -7.94 3.20 -2.25
CA SER A 25 -6.98 2.14 -2.49
C SER A 25 -5.68 2.73 -3.02
N THR A 26 -4.60 2.51 -2.28
CA THR A 26 -3.24 2.85 -2.71
C THR A 26 -2.51 1.64 -3.28
N THR A 27 -3.17 0.53 -3.57
CA THR A 27 -2.53 -0.73 -4.02
C THR A 27 -1.67 -0.55 -5.27
N GLU A 28 -2.25 -0.06 -6.36
CA GLU A 28 -1.53 0.15 -7.63
C GLU A 28 -0.45 1.23 -7.49
N LEU A 29 -0.75 2.29 -6.74
CA LEU A 29 0.22 3.35 -6.47
C LEU A 29 1.41 2.83 -5.65
N SER A 30 1.15 1.99 -4.65
CA SER A 30 2.17 1.37 -3.82
C SER A 30 3.09 0.50 -4.68
N ILE A 31 2.54 -0.28 -5.62
CA ILE A 31 3.32 -1.08 -6.57
C ILE A 31 4.19 -0.17 -7.44
N ALA A 32 3.61 0.88 -8.03
CA ALA A 32 4.34 1.81 -8.89
C ALA A 32 5.48 2.53 -8.16
N VAL A 33 5.22 2.99 -6.93
CA VAL A 33 6.22 3.66 -6.06
C VAL A 33 7.34 2.71 -5.67
N ALA A 34 6.99 1.47 -5.29
CA ALA A 34 7.96 0.44 -4.93
C ALA A 34 8.87 0.08 -6.13
N LYS A 35 8.30 -0.12 -7.33
CA LYS A 35 9.07 -0.34 -8.56
C LYS A 35 9.95 0.84 -8.94
N ALA A 36 9.53 2.07 -8.63
CA ALA A 36 10.34 3.27 -8.84
C ALA A 36 11.51 3.38 -7.85
N GLY A 37 11.58 2.54 -6.81
CA GLY A 37 12.65 2.50 -5.82
C GLY A 37 12.41 3.39 -4.59
N ALA A 38 11.15 3.76 -4.32
CA ALA A 38 10.72 4.44 -3.10
C ALA A 38 9.87 3.50 -2.23
N LEU A 39 9.48 3.91 -1.02
CA LEU A 39 8.60 3.10 -0.17
C LEU A 39 7.13 3.30 -0.55
N GLY A 40 6.51 2.27 -1.12
CA GLY A 40 5.06 2.23 -1.36
C GLY A 40 4.28 1.75 -0.13
N LEU A 41 3.14 2.38 0.18
CA LEU A 41 2.31 1.98 1.33
C LEU A 41 0.88 1.62 0.90
N ILE A 42 0.42 0.45 1.36
CA ILE A 42 -0.98 0.01 1.28
C ILE A 42 -1.77 0.68 2.41
N SER A 43 -2.84 1.41 2.08
CA SER A 43 -3.78 1.95 3.09
C SER A 43 -4.82 0.90 3.46
N THR A 44 -4.97 0.59 4.76
CA THR A 44 -6.00 -0.35 5.24
C THR A 44 -7.27 0.30 5.76
N ILE A 45 -7.32 1.64 5.84
CA ILE A 45 -8.45 2.39 6.41
C ILE A 45 -9.77 2.03 5.70
N GLY A 46 -9.76 1.90 4.37
CA GLY A 46 -10.94 1.50 3.60
C GLY A 46 -11.31 0.00 3.69
N MET A 47 -10.41 -0.84 4.23
CA MET A 47 -10.59 -2.30 4.34
C MET A 47 -11.25 -2.74 5.65
N ALA A 48 -11.38 -1.84 6.63
CA ALA A 48 -11.96 -2.11 7.95
C ALA A 48 -13.51 -2.21 7.96
N GLY A 49 -14.14 -2.48 6.82
CA GLY A 49 -15.57 -2.83 6.74
C GLY A 49 -16.54 -1.67 6.97
N GLY A 50 -16.28 -0.50 6.36
CA GLY A 50 -17.24 0.62 6.36
C GLY A 50 -17.39 1.34 7.70
N THR A 51 -16.53 1.06 8.69
CA THR A 51 -16.53 1.72 10.00
C THR A 51 -15.74 3.03 10.01
N ALA A 52 -14.96 3.32 8.96
CA ALA A 52 -14.02 4.44 8.92
C ALA A 52 -14.61 5.70 8.28
N SER A 53 -15.53 6.36 8.98
CA SER A 53 -16.05 7.71 8.68
C SER A 53 -16.98 7.83 7.45
N SER A 54 -17.78 8.89 7.45
CA SER A 54 -18.62 9.36 6.34
C SER A 54 -17.84 9.69 5.05
N ALA A 55 -16.51 9.72 5.12
CA ALA A 55 -15.65 9.88 3.95
C ALA A 55 -15.37 8.54 3.24
N THR A 56 -15.64 7.38 3.87
CA THR A 56 -15.51 6.09 3.19
C THR A 56 -16.47 6.03 2.01
N PRO A 57 -16.00 5.78 0.77
CA PRO A 57 -16.88 5.63 -0.37
C PRO A 57 -17.89 4.51 -0.08
N GLU A 58 -19.17 4.69 -0.39
CA GLU A 58 -20.16 3.59 -0.41
C GLU A 58 -19.63 2.37 -1.21
N ARG A 59 -18.70 2.65 -2.14
CA ARG A 59 -17.98 1.70 -3.00
C ARG A 59 -16.75 1.03 -2.39
N ALA A 60 -16.47 1.15 -1.09
CA ALA A 60 -15.31 0.48 -0.49
C ALA A 60 -15.31 -1.05 -0.75
N GLN A 61 -16.48 -1.68 -0.78
CA GLN A 61 -16.60 -3.09 -1.16
C GLN A 61 -16.32 -3.37 -2.64
N GLU A 62 -16.56 -2.39 -3.54
CA GLU A 62 -16.19 -2.51 -4.95
C GLU A 62 -14.68 -2.37 -5.13
N VAL A 63 -14.05 -1.48 -4.35
CA VAL A 63 -12.61 -1.19 -4.43
C VAL A 63 -11.76 -2.28 -3.78
N PHE A 64 -12.15 -2.77 -2.60
CA PHE A 64 -11.37 -3.72 -1.81
C PHE A 64 -11.92 -5.14 -1.83
N GLY A 65 -13.11 -5.32 -2.42
CA GLY A 65 -13.82 -6.59 -2.41
C GLY A 65 -14.63 -6.82 -1.14
N ARG A 66 -15.38 -7.94 -1.14
CA ARG A 66 -16.18 -8.40 -0.01
C ARG A 66 -15.45 -9.48 0.78
N GLY A 67 -15.70 -9.56 2.08
CA GLY A 67 -15.16 -10.58 2.96
C GLY A 67 -14.89 -10.06 4.36
N ARG A 68 -14.31 -10.90 5.23
CA ARG A 68 -13.84 -10.42 6.54
C ARG A 68 -12.63 -9.51 6.32
N PRO A 69 -12.42 -8.46 7.12
CA PRO A 69 -11.29 -7.53 6.95
C PRO A 69 -9.94 -8.21 6.81
N LYS A 70 -9.67 -9.26 7.61
CA LYS A 70 -8.44 -10.06 7.50
C LYS A 70 -8.22 -10.73 6.14
N ASP A 71 -9.30 -11.18 5.51
CA ASP A 71 -9.25 -11.87 4.21
C ASP A 71 -9.02 -10.86 3.08
N ILE A 72 -9.59 -9.65 3.22
CA ILE A 72 -9.36 -8.51 2.31
C ILE A 72 -7.90 -8.08 2.38
N VAL A 73 -7.40 -7.80 3.59
CA VAL A 73 -6.01 -7.38 3.80
C VAL A 73 -5.03 -8.42 3.24
N LYS A 74 -5.23 -9.71 3.55
CA LYS A 74 -4.38 -10.78 3.02
C LYS A 74 -4.34 -10.80 1.50
N ARG A 75 -5.49 -10.64 0.84
CA ARG A 75 -5.59 -10.62 -0.62
C ARG A 75 -4.84 -9.43 -1.22
N VAL A 76 -4.95 -8.26 -0.61
CA VAL A 76 -4.27 -7.05 -1.11
C VAL A 76 -2.76 -7.14 -0.92
N ILE A 77 -2.29 -7.63 0.23
CA ILE A 77 -0.86 -7.89 0.43
C ILE A 77 -0.33 -8.86 -0.61
N GLN A 78 -1.04 -9.97 -0.83
CA GLN A 78 -0.63 -10.97 -1.81
C GLN A 78 -0.60 -10.39 -3.22
N TYR A 79 -1.59 -9.59 -3.60
CA TYR A 79 -1.63 -8.93 -4.89
C TYR A 79 -0.44 -7.98 -5.10
N VAL A 80 -0.08 -7.17 -4.11
CA VAL A 80 1.12 -6.31 -4.19
C VAL A 80 2.38 -7.14 -4.31
N TYR A 81 2.52 -8.18 -3.48
CA TYR A 81 3.66 -9.09 -3.52
C TYR A 81 3.83 -9.73 -4.91
N ASP A 82 2.75 -10.30 -5.46
CA ASP A 82 2.78 -10.99 -6.75
C ASP A 82 3.14 -10.05 -7.91
N ASN A 83 2.70 -8.79 -7.84
CA ASN A 83 3.00 -7.77 -8.85
C ASN A 83 4.39 -7.12 -8.71
N LEU A 84 5.13 -7.45 -7.65
CA LEU A 84 6.52 -7.02 -7.45
C LEU A 84 7.54 -8.14 -7.71
N ASN A 85 7.11 -9.32 -8.17
CA ASN A 85 7.99 -10.45 -8.49
C ASN A 85 9.07 -10.13 -9.55
N ASP A 86 8.83 -9.14 -10.41
CA ASP A 86 9.77 -8.64 -11.43
C ASP A 86 10.70 -7.52 -10.90
N ALA A 87 10.54 -7.11 -9.65
CA ALA A 87 11.29 -6.03 -9.01
C ALA A 87 11.78 -6.46 -7.60
N PRO A 88 12.81 -7.32 -7.51
CA PRO A 88 13.25 -7.93 -6.25
C PRO A 88 13.74 -6.92 -5.18
N ASP A 89 14.19 -5.73 -5.61
CA ASP A 89 14.63 -4.64 -4.72
C ASP A 89 13.48 -3.71 -4.30
N ALA A 90 12.24 -3.96 -4.76
CA ALA A 90 11.10 -3.12 -4.44
C ALA A 90 10.67 -3.32 -2.99
N VAL A 91 10.49 -2.22 -2.26
CA VAL A 91 10.09 -2.23 -0.85
C VAL A 91 8.69 -1.64 -0.70
N PHE A 92 7.81 -2.37 -0.04
CA PHE A 92 6.47 -1.90 0.29
C PHE A 92 6.12 -2.19 1.75
N GLY A 93 5.14 -1.46 2.27
CA GLY A 93 4.62 -1.63 3.61
C GLY A 93 3.13 -1.35 3.70
N MET A 94 2.65 -1.22 4.94
CA MET A 94 1.24 -0.98 5.22
C MET A 94 1.09 0.20 6.18
N ASN A 95 0.05 0.98 5.96
CA ASN A 95 -0.42 2.01 6.89
C ASN A 95 -1.74 1.53 7.49
N THR A 96 -1.69 1.18 8.78
CA THR A 96 -2.78 0.63 9.59
C THR A 96 -3.40 1.64 10.51
#